data_AF-A0A947JAC5-F1
#
_entry.id   AF-A0A947JAC5-F1
#
_cell.length_a   1.000
_cell.length_b   1.000
_cell.length_c   1.000
_cell.angle_alpha   90.00
_cell.angle_beta   90.00
_cell.angle_gamma   90.00
#
_symmetry.space_group_name_H-M   'P 1'
#
loop_
_entity.id
_entity.type
_entity.pdbx_description
1 polymer ?
#
loop_
_entity_poly.entity_id
_entity_poly.type
_entity_poly.pdbx_seq_one_letter_code
_entity_poly.pdbx_strand_id
1 'polypeptide(L)' 'MKLNCIECKNDIDLTSYPNLAKDQVIECNTCGITLLVADMSDENAIQTEVVDEGK' A
#
# COMPACT_ATOMS: atom_id res chain seq x y z
N MET A 1 6.31 -3.93 9.67
CA MET A 1 5.61 -3.73 8.38
C MET A 1 5.84 -2.33 7.87
N LYS A 2 6.45 -2.20 6.69
CA LYS A 2 6.59 -0.94 5.96
C LYS A 2 6.04 -1.13 4.55
N LEU A 3 5.42 -0.09 4.00
CA LEU A 3 4.98 -0.07 2.62
C LEU A 3 5.47 1.23 1.97
N ASN A 4 6.17 1.09 0.85
CA ASN A 4 6.67 2.22 0.07
C ASN A 4 5.82 2.32 -1.19
N CYS A 5 5.36 3.53 -1.50
CA CYS A 5 4.61 3.79 -2.72
C CYS A 5 5.50 3.55 -3.95
N ILE A 6 5.05 2.69 -4.87
CA ILE A 6 5.86 2.38 -6.06
C ILE A 6 5.95 3.56 -7.04
N GLU A 7 5.04 4.53 -6.94
CA GLU A 7 4.99 5.71 -7.80
C GLU A 7 5.87 6.84 -7.23
N CYS A 8 5.48 7.41 -6.08
CA CYS A 8 6.16 8.59 -5.52
C CYS A 8 7.32 8.27 -4.57
N LYS A 9 7.58 6.99 -4.29
CA LYS A 9 8.66 6.50 -3.41
C LYS A 9 8.58 6.95 -1.95
N ASN A 10 7.46 7.55 -1.52
CA ASN A 10 7.22 7.90 -0.13
C ASN A 10 6.70 6.69 0.67
N ASP A 11 6.96 6.68 1.98
CA ASP A 11 6.35 5.73 2.90
C ASP A 11 4.84 5.99 2.98
N ILE A 12 4.05 4.92 2.86
CA ILE A 12 2.59 4.97 3.03
C ILE A 12 2.27 4.83 4.51
N ASP A 13 1.44 5.74 5.02
CA ASP A 13 0.95 5.68 6.38
C ASP A 13 -0.09 4.56 6.55
N LEU A 14 0.32 3.49 7.22
CA LEU A 14 -0.53 2.32 7.47
C LEU A 14 -1.33 2.43 8.77
N THR A 15 -1.24 3.54 9.53
CA THR A 15 -1.99 3.71 10.79
C THR A 15 -3.50 3.67 10.59
N SER A 16 -3.98 4.06 9.41
CA SER A 16 -5.39 3.96 9.01
C SER A 16 -5.86 2.52 8.73
N TYR A 17 -4.94 1.55 8.67
CA TYR A 17 -5.20 0.15 8.34
C TYR A 17 -4.71 -0.80 9.46
N PRO A 18 -5.32 -0.75 10.66
CA PRO A 18 -4.86 -1.53 11.82
C PRO A 18 -4.98 -3.06 11.64
N ASN A 19 -5.85 -3.51 10.72
CA ASN A 19 -6.05 -4.92 10.38
C ASN A 19 -5.72 -5.16 8.89
N LEU A 20 -4.62 -4.57 8.40
CA LEU A 20 -4.20 -4.73 7.02
C LEU A 20 -4.11 -6.21 6.64
N ALA A 21 -4.79 -6.58 5.56
CA ALA A 21 -4.83 -7.95 5.06
C ALA A 21 -4.55 -8.01 3.55
N LYS A 22 -4.25 -9.21 3.08
CA LYS A 22 -4.22 -9.51 1.64
C LYS A 22 -5.59 -9.18 1.00
N ASP A 23 -5.55 -8.78 -0.27
CA ASP A 23 -6.70 -8.34 -1.07
C ASP A 23 -7.36 -7.06 -0.57
N GLN A 24 -6.74 -6.37 0.38
CA GLN A 24 -7.18 -5.06 0.84
C GLN A 24 -6.66 -3.96 -0.08
N VAL A 25 -7.53 -2.99 -0.34
CA VAL A 25 -7.20 -1.79 -1.10
C VAL A 25 -6.79 -0.67 -0.14
N ILE A 26 -5.69 0.00 -0.46
CA ILE A 26 -5.12 1.10 0.31
C ILE A 26 -4.74 2.25 -0.63
N GLU A 27 -4.81 3.47 -0.12
CA GLU A 27 -4.48 4.68 -0.88
C GLU A 27 -3.15 5.27 -0.38
N CYS A 28 -2.30 5.72 -1.30
CA CYS A 28 -1.12 6.48 -0.91
C CYS A 28 -1.53 7.87 -0.41
N ASN A 29 -1.33 8.13 0.88
CA ASN A 29 -1.59 9.42 1.53
C ASN A 29 -0.76 10.60 1.02
N THR A 30 0.15 10.38 0.06
CA THR A 30 0.99 11.43 -0.54
C THR A 30 0.62 11.74 -1.99
N CYS A 31 0.47 10.73 -2.85
CA CYS A 31 0.20 10.94 -4.28
C CYS A 31 -1.20 10.46 -4.73
N GLY A 32 -1.99 9.83 -3.86
CA GLY A 32 -3.38 9.48 -4.13
C GLY A 32 -3.60 8.22 -4.98
N ILE A 33 -2.54 7.51 -5.39
CA ILE A 33 -2.71 6.24 -6.11
C ILE A 33 -3.35 5.19 -5.20
N THR A 34 -4.09 4.28 -5.82
CA THR A 34 -4.71 3.15 -5.14
C THR A 34 -3.91 1.87 -5.40
N LEU A 35 -3.59 1.18 -4.31
CA LEU A 35 -2.77 -0.03 -4.28
C LEU A 35 -3.56 -1.19 -3.68
N LEU A 36 -3.47 -2.35 -4.30
CA LEU A 36 -4.01 -3.61 -3.78
C LEU A 36 -2.88 -4.38 -3.09
N VAL A 37 -3.12 -4.84 -1.87
CA VAL A 37 -2.19 -5.72 -1.15
C VAL A 37 -2.21 -7.11 -1.77
N ALA A 38 -1.18 -7.44 -2.54
CA ALA A 38 -1.07 -8.71 -3.25
C ALA A 38 -0.43 -9.82 -2.39
N ASP A 39 0.56 -9.46 -1.58
CA ASP A 39 1.25 -10.38 -0.67
C ASP A 39 1.74 -9.69 0.61
N MET A 40 1.68 -10.45 1.71
CA MET A 40 2.15 -10.09 3.04
C MET A 40 2.96 -11.24 3.68
N SER A 41 3.48 -12.16 2.87
CA SER A 41 4.29 -13.30 3.32
C SER A 41 5.60 -12.89 4.00
N ASP A 42 6.13 -11.71 3.67
CA ASP A 42 7.29 -11.10 4.32
C ASP A 42 6.85 -10.21 5.50
N GLU A 43 7.39 -10.48 6.69
CA GLU A 43 7.10 -9.72 7.92
C GLU A 43 7.50 -8.23 7.84
N ASN A 44 8.44 -7.91 6.95
CA ASN A 44 9.04 -6.58 6.84
C ASN A 44 8.57 -5.79 5.62
N ALA A 45 8.08 -6.45 4.57
CA ALA A 45 7.72 -5.82 3.31
C ALA A 45 6.35 -6.28 2.80
N ILE A 46 5.47 -5.32 2.50
CA ILE A 46 4.18 -5.60 1.88
C ILE A 46 4.32 -5.40 0.37
N GLN A 47 3.88 -6.39 -0.41
CA GLN A 47 3.82 -6.26 -1.87
C GLN A 47 2.46 -5.75 -2.29
N THR A 48 2.48 -4.77 -3.19
CA THR A 48 1.26 -4.14 -3.71
C THR A 48 1.27 -4.07 -5.22
N GLU A 49 0.07 -4.07 -5.81
CA GLU A 49 -0.17 -3.84 -7.23
C GLU A 49 -0.98 -2.55 -7.40
N VAL A 50 -0.68 -1.76 -8.43
CA VAL A 50 -1.45 -0.55 -8.74
C VAL A 50 -2.77 -0.96 -9.37
N VAL A 51 -3.87 -0.51 -8.77
CA VAL A 51 -5.22 -0.79 -9.27
C VAL A 51 -5.93 0.45 -9.79
N ASP A 52 -5.53 1.64 -9.32
CA ASP A 52 -5.97 2.92 -9.86
C ASP A 52 -4.83 3.94 -9.69
N GLU A 53 -4.49 4.65 -10.77
CA GLU A 53 -3.45 5.69 -10.74
C GLU A 53 -3.94 6.98 -10.05
N GLY A 54 -5.20 7.02 -9.58
CA GLY A 54 -5.79 8.23 -9.04
C GLY A 54 -5.98 9.27 -10.15
N LYS A 55 -6.73 10.34 -9.85
CA LYS A 55 -6.98 11.45 -10.79
C LYS A 55 -6.12 12.66 -10.46
#